data_AF-A0A967WGV8-F1
#
_entry.id   AF-A0A967WGV8-F1
#
_cell.length_a   1.000
_cell.length_b   1.000
_cell.length_c   1.000
_cell.angle_alpha   90.00
_cell.angle_beta   90.00
_cell.angle_gamma   90.00
#
_symmetry.space_group_name_H-M   'P 1'
#
loop_
_entity.id
_entity.type
_entity.pdbx_description
1 polymer ?
#
loop_
_entity_poly.entity_id
_entity_poly.type
_entity_poly.pdbx_seq_one_letter_code
_entity_poly.pdbx_strand_id
1 'polypeptide(L)'
;MPVRDQFTSTLIWDPLVAPNCAGPGISNHSIIRDAGGNPVNGARVEVNCYDNIWLSHPSGNPGEYDPGHYDFSFGQTKPQAWTCTARVFDINGQPVASSEVATIQFDTNDCSPGGSGHQIAILNWTKHW
;
A
#
# COMPACT_ATOMS: atom_id res chain seq x y z
N MET A 1 25.76 -1.13 14.00
CA MET A 1 24.55 -1.92 13.72
C MET A 1 23.87 -1.25 12.55
N PRO A 2 23.41 -1.95 11.50
CA PRO A 2 22.63 -1.29 10.46
C PRO A 2 21.37 -0.68 11.11
N VAL A 3 21.10 0.58 10.81
CA VAL A 3 19.86 1.23 11.23
C VAL A 3 18.73 0.45 10.56
N ARG A 4 17.88 -0.21 11.35
CA ARG A 4 16.67 -0.83 10.83
C ARG A 4 15.63 0.26 10.59
N ASP A 5 15.00 0.23 9.42
CA ASP A 5 13.90 1.15 9.18
C ASP A 5 12.81 0.99 10.24
N GLN A 6 12.15 2.10 10.61
CA GLN A 6 11.03 2.02 11.56
C GLN A 6 9.91 1.18 10.97
N PHE A 7 9.67 1.31 9.66
CA PHE A 7 8.71 0.52 8.91
C PHE A 7 9.39 -0.23 7.78
N THR A 8 9.11 -1.53 7.67
CA THR A 8 9.51 -2.36 6.51
C THR A 8 8.29 -2.85 5.75
N SER A 9 8.44 -3.01 4.44
CA SER A 9 7.34 -3.32 3.53
C SER A 9 7.26 -4.79 3.16
N THR A 10 6.08 -5.25 2.74
CA THR A 10 5.90 -6.54 2.08
C THR A 10 4.83 -6.38 1.00
N LEU A 11 5.25 -6.46 -0.26
CA LEU A 11 4.37 -6.39 -1.41
C LEU A 11 3.87 -7.79 -1.78
N ILE A 12 2.55 -7.92 -1.93
CA ILE A 12 1.88 -9.17 -2.27
C ILE A 12 0.97 -8.92 -3.48
N TRP A 13 1.05 -9.84 -4.44
CA TRP A 13 0.12 -9.93 -5.57
C TRP A 13 -0.75 -11.17 -5.36
N ASP A 14 -2.00 -10.96 -4.95
CA ASP A 14 -2.95 -12.04 -4.72
C ASP A 14 -3.94 -12.11 -5.90
N PRO A 15 -3.98 -13.19 -6.70
CA PRO A 15 -4.85 -13.32 -7.86
C PRO A 15 -6.35 -13.32 -7.55
N LEU A 16 -6.76 -13.46 -6.28
CA LEU A 16 -8.15 -13.33 -5.85
C LEU A 16 -8.54 -11.87 -5.56
N VAL A 17 -7.55 -11.02 -5.29
CA VAL A 17 -7.71 -9.58 -5.04
C VAL A 17 -7.31 -8.76 -6.29
N ALA A 18 -6.47 -9.35 -7.14
CA ALA A 18 -5.82 -8.74 -8.30
C ALA A 18 -6.41 -9.02 -9.71
N PRO A 19 -7.59 -9.63 -9.95
CA PRO A 19 -8.16 -9.64 -11.28
C PRO A 19 -8.95 -8.35 -11.48
N ASN A 20 -8.21 -7.26 -11.69
CA ASN A 20 -8.78 -5.93 -11.75
C ASN A 20 -8.51 -5.32 -13.13
N CYS A 21 -9.56 -5.29 -13.96
CA CYS A 21 -9.58 -4.48 -15.17
C CYS A 21 -9.84 -2.98 -14.86
N ALA A 22 -9.81 -2.60 -13.57
CA ALA A 22 -9.85 -1.23 -13.10
C ALA A 22 -8.46 -0.58 -13.18
N GLY A 23 -8.36 0.68 -12.77
CA GLY A 23 -7.07 1.34 -12.63
C GLY A 23 -6.22 0.79 -11.48
N PRO A 24 -4.96 1.23 -11.38
CA PRO A 24 -4.06 0.81 -10.33
C PRO A 24 -4.60 1.19 -8.94
N GLY A 25 -4.13 0.50 -7.90
CA GLY A 25 -4.52 0.78 -6.52
C GLY A 25 -3.85 -0.14 -5.50
N ILE A 26 -4.09 0.17 -4.23
CA ILE A 26 -3.71 -0.63 -3.06
C ILE A 26 -5.01 -1.12 -2.41
N SER A 27 -5.14 -2.43 -2.25
CA SER A 27 -6.33 -3.07 -1.68
C SER A 27 -6.48 -2.74 -0.18
N ASN A 28 -7.73 -2.70 0.29
CA ASN A 28 -8.08 -2.68 1.71
C ASN A 28 -7.62 -3.91 2.50
N HIS A 29 -7.15 -4.96 1.84
CA HIS A 29 -6.48 -6.09 2.49
C HIS A 29 -5.08 -5.73 3.00
N SER A 30 -4.54 -4.59 2.58
CA SER A 30 -3.27 -4.05 3.08
C SER A 30 -3.38 -3.66 4.54
N ILE A 31 -2.35 -4.01 5.33
CA ILE A 31 -2.36 -3.78 6.78
C ILE A 31 -1.00 -3.30 7.29
N ILE A 32 -1.05 -2.40 8.27
CA ILE A 32 0.12 -1.97 9.05
C ILE A 32 0.06 -2.63 10.42
N ARG A 33 1.11 -3.36 10.79
CA ARG A 33 1.26 -4.03 12.10
C ARG A 33 2.56 -3.64 12.77
N ASP A 34 2.66 -3.83 14.08
CA ASP A 34 3.93 -3.80 14.78
C ASP A 34 4.66 -5.16 14.71
N ALA A 35 5.89 -5.22 15.19
CA ALA A 35 6.67 -6.45 15.25
C ALA A 35 6.07 -7.55 16.16
N GLY A 36 5.14 -7.20 17.04
CA GLY A 36 4.34 -8.13 17.84
C GLY A 36 3.09 -8.65 17.12
N GLY A 37 2.79 -8.15 15.93
CA GLY A 37 1.61 -8.49 15.14
C GLY A 37 0.37 -7.66 15.48
N ASN A 38 0.47 -6.66 16.36
CA ASN A 38 -0.67 -5.80 16.68
C ASN A 38 -0.92 -4.79 15.56
N PRO A 39 -2.18 -4.46 15.24
CA PRO A 39 -2.49 -3.45 14.24
C PRO A 39 -2.00 -2.06 14.67
N VAL A 40 -1.46 -1.30 13.72
CA VAL A 40 -1.05 0.09 13.91
C VAL A 40 -2.06 1.00 13.22
N ASN A 41 -2.83 1.73 14.02
CA ASN A 41 -3.83 2.69 13.52
C ASN A 41 -3.23 4.10 13.41
N GLY A 42 -3.80 4.91 12.53
CA GLY A 42 -3.42 6.31 12.38
C GLY A 42 -2.11 6.51 11.63
N ALA A 43 -1.66 5.55 10.83
CA ALA A 43 -0.59 5.74 9.87
C ALA A 43 -1.20 5.97 8.47
N ARG A 44 -0.45 6.64 7.59
CA ARG A 44 -0.82 6.82 6.18
C ARG A 44 0.33 6.34 5.31
N VAL A 45 0.03 5.99 4.06
CA VAL A 45 1.04 5.59 3.08
C VAL A 45 1.07 6.65 2.00
N GLU A 46 2.22 7.30 1.84
CA GLU A 46 2.50 8.17 0.72
C GLU A 46 2.87 7.30 -0.48
N VAL A 47 2.20 7.52 -1.59
CA VAL A 47 2.46 6.85 -2.87
C VAL A 47 2.86 7.89 -3.89
N ASN A 48 4.03 7.70 -4.50
CA ASN A 48 4.56 8.55 -5.56
C ASN A 48 4.65 7.76 -6.87
N CYS A 49 3.93 8.20 -7.91
CA CYS A 49 4.09 7.68 -9.27
C CYS A 49 4.49 8.83 -10.20
N TYR A 50 5.73 8.81 -10.68
CA TYR A 50 6.26 9.83 -11.61
C TYR A 50 6.02 11.27 -11.11
N ASP A 51 6.43 11.54 -9.86
CA ASP A 51 6.31 12.83 -9.16
C ASP A 51 4.89 13.27 -8.79
N ASN A 52 3.89 12.41 -9.01
CA ASN A 52 2.54 12.62 -8.48
C ASN A 52 2.44 11.93 -7.12
N ILE A 53 2.23 12.73 -6.07
CA ILE A 53 2.23 12.28 -4.69
C ILE A 53 0.81 12.27 -4.14
N TRP A 54 0.42 11.15 -3.55
CA TRP A 54 -0.86 10.99 -2.87
C TRP A 54 -0.67 10.31 -1.51
N LEU A 55 -1.64 10.50 -0.62
CA LEU A 55 -1.69 9.82 0.68
C LEU A 55 -2.90 8.88 0.72
N SER A 56 -2.67 7.68 1.21
CA SER A 56 -3.73 6.69 1.49
C SER A 56 -4.75 7.20 2.50
N HIS A 57 -5.86 6.46 2.66
CA HIS A 57 -6.68 6.61 3.85
C HIS A 57 -5.89 6.21 5.11
N PRO A 58 -6.24 6.76 6.29
CA PRO A 58 -5.64 6.35 7.56
C PRO A 58 -5.83 4.87 7.85
N SER A 59 -4.79 4.22 8.35
CA SER A 59 -4.88 2.84 8.81
C SER A 59 -5.82 2.72 10.01
N GLY A 60 -6.70 1.73 9.97
CA GLY A 60 -7.71 1.49 10.99
C GLY A 60 -8.66 2.67 11.20
N ASN A 61 -9.02 3.38 10.13
CA ASN A 61 -9.97 4.49 10.20
C ASN A 61 -11.33 3.99 10.77
N PRO A 62 -11.80 4.52 11.92
CA PRO A 62 -13.01 4.01 12.56
C PRO A 62 -14.25 4.11 11.67
N GLY A 63 -14.96 2.99 11.53
CA GLY A 63 -16.20 2.91 10.73
C GLY A 63 -15.98 2.69 9.23
N GLU A 64 -14.73 2.66 8.77
CA GLU A 64 -14.36 2.41 7.38
C GLU A 64 -13.48 1.16 7.22
N TYR A 65 -12.46 1.00 8.07
CA TYR A 65 -11.51 -0.11 8.02
C TYR A 65 -11.38 -0.85 9.36
N ASP A 66 -11.11 -2.15 9.26
CA ASP A 66 -10.64 -2.94 10.40
C ASP A 66 -9.30 -2.38 10.93
N PRO A 67 -8.94 -2.62 12.21
CA PRO A 67 -7.70 -2.12 12.78
C PRO A 67 -6.47 -2.44 11.92
N GLY A 68 -5.66 -1.42 11.66
CA GLY A 68 -4.42 -1.48 10.87
C GLY A 68 -4.64 -1.51 9.35
N HIS A 69 -5.86 -1.81 8.88
CA HIS A 69 -6.14 -1.89 7.46
C HIS A 69 -6.25 -0.51 6.81
N TYR A 70 -5.83 -0.42 5.55
CA TYR A 70 -5.92 0.80 4.76
C TYR A 70 -6.02 0.44 3.27
N ASP A 71 -6.47 1.38 2.45
CA ASP A 71 -6.42 1.26 1.01
C ASP A 71 -5.95 2.55 0.35
N PHE A 72 -5.79 2.49 -0.97
CA PHE A 72 -5.59 3.68 -1.78
C PHE A 72 -6.04 3.41 -3.22
N SER A 73 -6.75 4.37 -3.82
CA SER A 73 -7.13 4.33 -5.23
C SER A 73 -6.66 5.59 -5.94
N PHE A 74 -6.08 5.43 -7.11
CA PHE A 74 -5.61 6.53 -7.94
C PHE A 74 -6.73 7.17 -8.79
N GLY A 75 -7.95 6.57 -8.77
CA GLY A 75 -9.13 7.08 -9.47
C GLY A 75 -9.22 6.73 -10.97
N GLN A 76 -8.25 6.00 -11.52
CA GLN A 76 -8.34 5.53 -12.91
C GLN A 76 -9.32 4.37 -13.03
N THR A 77 -10.01 4.33 -14.17
CA THR A 77 -11.02 3.31 -14.48
C THR A 77 -10.53 2.26 -15.47
N LYS A 78 -9.26 2.37 -15.90
CA LYS A 78 -8.62 1.47 -16.87
C LYS A 78 -7.22 1.09 -16.42
N PRO A 79 -6.73 -0.12 -16.75
CA PRO A 79 -5.41 -0.59 -16.34
C PRO A 79 -4.31 0.36 -16.81
N GLN A 80 -3.34 0.62 -15.94
CA GLN A 80 -2.16 1.43 -16.25
C GLN A 80 -0.88 0.65 -15.93
N ALA A 81 0.13 0.77 -16.78
CA ALA A 81 1.47 0.25 -16.51
C ALA A 81 2.29 1.34 -15.82
N TRP A 82 2.24 1.40 -14.50
CA TRP A 82 2.90 2.42 -13.68
C TRP A 82 3.90 1.80 -12.72
N THR A 83 5.01 2.50 -12.52
CA THR A 83 5.95 2.24 -11.43
C THR A 83 5.76 3.31 -10.37
N CYS A 84 5.43 2.88 -9.17
CA CYS A 84 5.19 3.76 -8.04
C CYS A 84 6.13 3.39 -6.88
N THR A 85 6.44 4.36 -6.04
CA THR A 85 7.10 4.12 -4.76
C THR A 85 6.13 4.43 -3.62
N ALA A 86 6.24 3.72 -2.51
CA ALA A 86 5.38 3.88 -1.35
C ALA A 86 6.20 3.89 -0.06
N ARG A 87 5.80 4.71 0.91
CA ARG A 87 6.43 4.80 2.25
C ARG A 87 5.44 5.28 3.31
N VAL A 88 5.70 4.94 4.57
CA VAL A 88 4.80 5.27 5.69
C VAL A 88 5.01 6.70 6.18
N PHE A 89 3.90 7.36 6.47
CA PHE A 89 3.76 8.69 7.05
C PHE A 89 2.86 8.62 8.28
N ASP A 90 2.96 9.63 9.14
CA ASP A 90 2.03 9.75 10.27
C ASP A 90 0.62 10.18 9.80
N ILE A 91 -0.33 10.23 10.74
CA ILE A 91 -1.71 10.63 10.45
C ILE A 91 -1.84 12.02 9.82
N ASN A 92 -0.92 12.93 10.16
CA ASN A 92 -0.91 14.31 9.71
C ASN A 92 -0.16 14.49 8.39
N GLY A 93 0.30 13.39 7.76
CA GLY A 93 1.09 13.45 6.54
C GLY A 93 2.50 14.00 6.78
N GLN A 94 3.06 13.83 7.98
CA GLN A 94 4.48 14.09 8.24
C GLN A 94 5.32 12.81 8.08
N PRO A 95 6.57 12.91 7.59
CA PRO A 95 7.45 11.75 7.50
C PRO A 95 7.66 11.12 8.88
N VAL A 96 7.56 9.80 8.94
CA VAL A 96 7.99 9.04 10.14
C VAL A 96 9.52 9.07 10.27
N ALA A 97 10.05 8.61 11.41
CA ALA A 97 11.48 8.68 11.69
C ALA A 97 12.33 7.99 10.62
N SER A 98 11.84 6.87 10.08
CA SER A 98 12.45 6.17 8.95
C SER A 98 11.47 5.13 8.40
N SER A 99 11.27 5.10 7.09
CA SER A 99 10.43 4.10 6.42
C SER A 99 11.20 3.55 5.23
N GLU A 100 11.13 2.24 5.05
CA GLU A 100 11.49 1.62 3.79
C GLU A 100 10.69 2.25 2.65
N VAL A 101 11.30 2.36 1.48
CA VAL A 101 10.63 2.77 0.24
C VAL A 101 10.34 1.52 -0.57
N ALA A 102 9.06 1.13 -0.62
CA ALA A 102 8.58 0.01 -1.40
C ALA A 102 8.36 0.42 -2.85
N THR A 103 8.76 -0.41 -3.81
CA THR A 103 8.43 -0.20 -5.23
C THR A 103 7.25 -1.08 -5.62
N ILE A 104 6.21 -0.48 -6.19
CA ILE A 104 5.02 -1.16 -6.72
C ILE A 104 5.06 -1.04 -8.24
N GLN A 105 5.11 -2.18 -8.93
CA GLN A 105 5.09 -2.23 -10.39
C GLN A 105 3.72 -2.72 -10.85
N PHE A 106 2.90 -1.81 -11.35
CA PHE A 106 1.63 -2.15 -12.01
C PHE A 106 1.86 -2.47 -13.50
N ASP A 107 1.05 -3.37 -14.05
CA ASP A 107 1.15 -3.78 -15.45
C ASP A 107 -0.22 -4.04 -16.09
N THR A 108 -0.30 -3.94 -17.42
CA THR A 108 -1.54 -4.16 -18.18
C THR A 108 -1.63 -5.58 -18.73
N ASN A 109 -1.08 -6.57 -18.02
CA ASN A 109 -1.25 -7.98 -18.40
C ASN A 109 -2.72 -8.42 -18.18
N ASP A 110 -3.02 -9.69 -18.48
CA ASP A 110 -4.40 -10.20 -18.45
C ASP A 110 -5.08 -9.94 -17.09
N CYS A 111 -6.13 -9.11 -17.14
CA CYS A 111 -6.92 -8.70 -15.97
C CYS A 111 -8.11 -9.63 -15.68
N SER A 112 -8.22 -10.76 -16.40
CA SER A 112 -9.23 -11.78 -16.13
C SER A 112 -9.06 -12.40 -14.73
N PRO A 113 -10.12 -12.94 -14.11
CA PRO A 113 -10.03 -13.73 -12.89
C PRO A 113 -8.94 -14.81 -12.96
N GLY A 114 -7.92 -14.72 -12.09
CA GLY A 114 -6.77 -15.64 -12.10
C GLY A 114 -5.71 -15.35 -13.17
N GLY A 115 -5.84 -14.24 -13.90
CA GLY A 115 -4.84 -13.74 -14.84
C GLY A 115 -3.59 -13.19 -14.15
N SER A 116 -2.59 -12.82 -14.95
CA SER A 116 -1.28 -12.35 -14.46
C SER A 116 -1.18 -10.82 -14.33
N GLY A 117 -2.30 -10.11 -14.43
CA GLY A 117 -2.37 -8.65 -14.32
C GLY A 117 -2.11 -8.17 -12.89
N HIS A 118 -1.30 -7.12 -12.77
CA HIS A 118 -0.98 -6.49 -11.49
C HIS A 118 -1.55 -5.07 -11.46
N GLN A 119 -2.86 -4.94 -11.19
CA GLN A 119 -3.50 -3.63 -11.03
C GLN A 119 -3.77 -3.28 -9.56
N ILE A 120 -4.09 -4.25 -8.71
CA ILE A 120 -4.30 -3.99 -7.28
C ILE A 120 -3.25 -4.72 -6.46
N ALA A 121 -2.45 -3.93 -5.75
CA ALA A 121 -1.41 -4.43 -4.84
C ALA A 121 -1.96 -4.62 -3.42
N ILE A 122 -1.43 -5.59 -2.69
CA ILE A 122 -1.53 -5.64 -1.22
C ILE A 122 -0.18 -5.23 -0.68
N LEU A 123 -0.11 -4.12 0.05
CA LEU A 123 1.13 -3.59 0.59
C LEU A 123 1.07 -3.62 2.11
N ASN A 124 1.77 -4.55 2.73
CA ASN A 124 1.80 -4.65 4.18
C ASN A 124 3.02 -3.93 4.75
N TRP A 125 2.88 -3.44 5.99
CA TRP A 125 3.97 -2.77 6.70
C TRP A 125 4.14 -3.35 8.09
N THR A 126 5.40 -3.49 8.52
CA THR A 126 5.77 -3.88 9.88
C THR A 126 6.53 -2.76 10.57
N LYS A 127 6.01 -2.26 11.70
CA LYS A 127 6.64 -1.27 12.57
C LYS A 127 7.56 -1.93 13.59
N HIS A 128 8.81 -1.51 13.69
CA HIS A 128 9.82 -2.12 14.56
C HIS A 128 10.06 -1.39 15.88
N TRP A 129 9.90 -0.07 15.94
CA TRP A 129 10.14 0.75 17.14
C TRP A 129 9.40 2.10 17.12
#